data_AF-A0AAW2P182-F1
#
_entry.id   AF-A0AAW2P182-F1
#
_cell.length_a   1.000
_cell.length_b   1.000
_cell.length_c   1.000
_cell.angle_alpha   90.00
_cell.angle_beta   90.00
_cell.angle_gamma   90.00
#
_symmetry.space_group_name_H-M   'P 1'
#
loop_
_entity.id
_entity.type
_entity.pdbx_description
1 polymer ?
#
loop_
_entity_poly.entity_id
_entity_poly.type
_entity_poly.pdbx_seq_one_letter_code
_entity_poly.pdbx_strand_id
1 'polypeptide(L)'
;MTHLHLSKGKFLLQVLEIRPTIKWDKGKALEFLLESLGYANCTDVFPVYIGDDRTDEDAFKVLRERGQGFGVLVSKIPKETNASYSLQEPSEVMAFLRRLVGWKRMSLRRQFRMRRRLQEIKVSLPN
;
A
#
# COMPACT_ATOMS: atom_id res chain seq x y z
N MET A 1 35.88 28.43 15.52
CA MET A 1 35.40 28.16 16.89
C MET A 1 33.89 28.28 16.91
N THR A 2 33.17 27.20 16.61
CA THR A 2 31.69 27.18 16.62
C THR A 2 31.23 26.61 17.96
N HIS A 3 30.67 27.47 18.81
CA HIS A 3 30.16 27.10 20.12
C HIS A 3 28.80 26.38 19.97
N LEU A 4 28.74 25.12 20.38
CA LEU A 4 27.49 24.39 20.60
C LEU A 4 27.01 24.63 22.02
N HIS A 5 25.74 25.03 22.17
CA HIS A 5 25.06 25.13 23.47
C HIS A 5 24.22 23.86 23.70
N LEU A 6 24.54 23.11 24.76
CA LEU A 6 23.69 22.03 25.28
C LEU A 6 22.91 22.51 26.50
N SER A 7 21.58 22.33 26.48
CA SER A 7 20.74 22.41 27.68
C SER A 7 20.26 21.00 28.06
N LYS A 8 20.32 20.68 29.36
CA LYS A 8 19.87 19.39 29.92
C LYS A 8 18.37 19.46 30.27
N GLY A 9 17.57 18.63 29.60
CA GLY A 9 16.15 18.41 29.89
C GLY A 9 15.84 16.91 30.01
N LYS A 10 14.86 16.56 30.84
CA LYS A 10 14.51 15.21 31.33
C LYS A 10 14.33 14.17 30.20
N PHE A 11 14.90 12.98 30.41
CA PHE A 11 14.76 11.78 29.58
C PHE A 11 13.30 11.28 29.57
N LEU A 12 12.54 11.73 28.57
CA LEU A 12 11.49 10.92 27.94
C LEU A 12 12.09 10.50 26.61
N LEU A 13 12.10 9.20 26.30
CA LEU A 13 12.73 8.59 25.12
C LEU A 13 12.60 9.48 23.86
N GLN A 14 13.60 10.33 23.65
CA GLN A 14 13.69 11.21 22.50
C GLN A 14 14.36 10.38 21.41
N VAL A 15 13.57 9.95 20.44
CA VAL A 15 14.12 9.41 19.20
C VAL A 15 14.76 10.57 18.46
N LEU A 16 16.10 10.65 18.51
CA LEU A 16 16.86 11.57 17.65
C LEU A 16 16.92 10.96 16.26
N GLU A 17 16.06 11.42 15.37
CA GLU A 17 16.04 10.96 14.00
C GLU A 17 16.97 11.84 13.14
N ILE A 18 18.12 11.28 12.75
CA ILE A 18 19.04 11.91 11.81
C ILE A 18 18.66 11.43 10.41
N ARG A 19 17.96 12.27 9.63
CA ARG A 19 17.69 12.03 8.20
C ARG A 19 18.65 12.85 7.33
N PRO A 20 19.20 12.28 6.25
CA PRO A 20 19.87 13.06 5.21
C PRO A 20 18.96 14.21 4.74
N THR A 21 19.52 15.36 4.34
CA THR A 21 18.78 16.53 3.81
C THR A 21 18.22 16.29 2.40
N ILE A 22 17.66 15.10 2.16
CA ILE A 22 16.96 14.73 0.94
C ILE A 22 15.48 14.84 1.29
N LYS A 23 14.72 15.69 0.59
CA LYS A 23 13.26 15.77 0.76
C LYS A 23 12.65 14.43 0.34
N TRP A 24 12.49 13.52 1.30
CA TRP A 24 11.89 12.21 1.11
C TRP A 24 10.54 12.18 1.82
N ASP A 25 9.47 12.11 1.04
CA ASP A 25 8.11 11.93 1.52
C ASP A 25 7.64 10.49 1.24
N LYS A 26 6.50 10.10 1.82
CA LYS A 26 5.94 8.75 1.66
C LYS A 26 5.56 8.44 0.21
N GLY A 27 5.25 9.47 -0.59
CA GLY A 27 5.03 9.36 -2.03
C GLY A 27 6.29 8.92 -2.77
N LYS A 28 7.41 9.61 -2.55
CA LYS A 28 8.72 9.24 -3.14
C LYS A 28 9.19 7.86 -2.71
N ALA A 29 8.93 7.48 -1.46
CA ALA A 29 9.23 6.13 -0.98
C ALA A 29 8.46 5.06 -1.77
N LEU A 30 7.17 5.32 -2.03
CA LEU A 30 6.32 4.43 -2.81
C LEU A 30 6.80 4.32 -4.26
N GLU A 31 7.10 5.44 -4.92
CA GLU A 31 7.61 5.43 -6.29
C GLU A 31 8.92 4.67 -6.41
N PHE A 32 9.86 4.95 -5.49
CA PHE A 32 11.14 4.25 -5.42
C PHE A 32 10.95 2.74 -5.26
N LEU A 33 10.01 2.30 -4.41
CA LEU A 33 9.73 0.87 -4.22
C LEU A 33 9.17 0.23 -5.48
N LEU A 34 8.21 0.89 -6.15
CA LEU A 34 7.62 0.40 -7.40
C LEU A 34 8.68 0.30 -8.51
N GLU A 35 9.56 1.29 -8.63
CA GLU A 35 10.65 1.28 -9.61
C GLU A 35 11.68 0.20 -9.31
N SER A 36 12.13 0.12 -8.06
CA SER A 36 13.16 -0.84 -7.62
C SER A 36 12.71 -2.29 -7.79
N LEU A 37 11.41 -2.56 -7.67
CA LEU A 37 10.83 -3.88 -7.88
C LEU A 37 10.42 -4.15 -9.35
N GLY A 38 10.58 -3.18 -10.25
CA GLY A 38 10.18 -3.30 -11.65
C GLY A 38 8.66 -3.25 -11.87
N TYR A 39 7.91 -2.74 -10.90
CA TYR A 39 6.44 -2.65 -10.93
C TYR A 39 5.90 -1.29 -11.38
N ALA A 40 6.77 -0.31 -11.64
CA ALA A 40 6.35 1.05 -12.03
C ALA A 40 5.39 1.10 -13.22
N ASN A 41 5.50 0.16 -14.17
CA ASN A 41 4.62 0.04 -15.36
C ASN A 41 4.00 -1.37 -15.48
N CYS A 42 3.94 -2.13 -14.39
CA CYS A 42 3.46 -3.52 -14.43
C CYS A 42 1.93 -3.57 -14.29
N THR A 43 1.24 -4.16 -15.27
CA THR A 43 -0.22 -4.34 -15.22
C THR A 43 -0.68 -5.54 -14.38
N ASP A 44 0.24 -6.44 -14.04
CA ASP A 44 -0.06 -7.63 -13.25
C ASP A 44 -0.01 -7.38 -11.74
N VAL A 45 0.50 -6.21 -11.33
CA VAL A 45 0.58 -5.78 -9.93
C VAL A 45 -0.34 -4.59 -9.72
N PHE A 46 -1.14 -4.64 -8.66
CA PHE A 46 -2.03 -3.56 -8.28
C PHE A 46 -1.63 -3.00 -6.91
N PRO A 47 -0.96 -1.83 -6.85
CA PRO A 47 -0.52 -1.22 -5.60
C PRO A 47 -1.70 -0.81 -4.71
N VAL A 48 -1.63 -1.14 -3.42
CA VAL A 48 -2.58 -0.65 -2.41
C VAL A 48 -1.80 -0.05 -1.27
N TYR A 49 -2.02 1.23 -0.99
CA TYR A 49 -1.40 1.94 0.14
C TYR A 49 -2.47 2.22 1.21
N ILE A 50 -2.19 1.90 2.46
CA ILE A 50 -3.11 2.09 3.58
C ILE A 50 -2.39 2.95 4.63
N GLY A 51 -2.99 4.07 5.03
CA GLY A 51 -2.39 5.01 5.98
C GLY A 51 -3.44 5.82 6.74
N ASP A 52 -3.09 6.36 7.90
CA ASP A 52 -4.00 7.07 8.83
C ASP A 52 -3.66 8.55 9.02
N ASP A 53 -2.45 8.95 8.65
CA ASP A 53 -1.90 10.26 8.96
C ASP A 53 -1.87 11.20 7.73
N ARG A 54 -1.56 12.47 7.99
CA ARG A 54 -1.49 13.48 6.94
C ARG A 54 -0.32 13.27 5.96
N THR A 55 0.74 12.61 6.39
CA THR A 55 1.91 12.36 5.54
C THR A 55 1.65 11.24 4.52
N ASP A 56 0.64 10.40 4.76
CA ASP A 56 0.18 9.39 3.80
C ASP A 56 -0.50 10.00 2.56
N GLU A 57 -0.93 11.27 2.63
CA GLU A 57 -1.52 11.99 1.49
C GLU A 57 -0.57 12.07 0.29
N ASP A 58 0.74 12.17 0.53
CA ASP A 58 1.74 12.19 -0.56
C ASP A 58 1.72 10.86 -1.34
N ALA A 59 1.55 9.73 -0.63
CA ALA A 59 1.43 8.41 -1.26
C ALA A 59 0.08 8.24 -1.98
N PHE A 60 -1.01 8.72 -1.38
CA PHE A 60 -2.32 8.68 -2.02
C PHE A 60 -2.36 9.50 -3.29
N LYS A 61 -1.76 10.69 -3.28
CA LYS A 61 -1.65 11.57 -4.44
C LYS A 61 -0.90 10.88 -5.58
N VAL A 62 0.26 10.28 -5.29
CA VAL A 62 1.03 9.51 -6.28
C VAL A 62 0.18 8.40 -6.93
N LEU A 63 -0.52 7.60 -6.13
CA LEU A 63 -1.38 6.53 -6.68
C LEU A 63 -2.52 7.08 -7.53
N ARG A 64 -3.13 8.18 -7.09
CA ARG A 64 -4.23 8.85 -7.81
C ARG A 64 -3.77 9.42 -9.15
N GLU A 65 -2.61 10.09 -9.17
CA GLU A 65 -2.02 10.69 -10.37
C GLU A 65 -1.56 9.62 -11.37
N ARG A 66 -1.00 8.51 -10.89
CA ARG A 66 -0.64 7.35 -11.72
C ARG A 66 -1.84 6.62 -12.30
N GLY A 67 -3.00 6.68 -11.63
CA GLY A 67 -4.21 5.95 -12.02
C GLY A 67 -4.09 4.41 -11.90
N GLN A 68 -3.02 3.92 -11.28
CA GLN A 68 -2.68 2.50 -11.18
C GLN A 68 -2.40 2.12 -9.73
N GLY A 69 -3.48 1.89 -8.98
CA GLY A 69 -3.44 1.52 -7.57
C GLY A 69 -4.46 2.30 -6.74
N PHE A 70 -4.60 1.95 -5.47
CA PHE A 70 -5.54 2.61 -4.57
C PHE A 70 -4.89 3.03 -3.25
N GLY A 71 -5.18 4.27 -2.85
CA GLY A 71 -4.98 4.75 -1.48
C GLY A 71 -6.21 4.43 -0.62
N VAL A 72 -5.99 4.02 0.62
CA VAL A 72 -7.02 3.78 1.63
C VAL A 72 -6.67 4.57 2.89
N LEU A 73 -7.50 5.54 3.24
CA LEU A 73 -7.37 6.33 4.45
C LEU A 73 -7.98 5.59 5.65
N VAL A 74 -7.28 5.51 6.77
CA VAL A 74 -7.81 4.98 8.02
C VAL A 74 -8.13 6.15 8.95
N SER A 75 -9.41 6.50 9.07
CA SER A 75 -9.86 7.59 9.92
C SER A 75 -11.33 7.42 10.31
N LYS A 76 -11.60 7.56 11.62
CA LYS A 76 -12.96 7.55 12.17
C LYS A 76 -13.76 8.81 11.80
N ILE A 77 -13.05 9.89 11.50
CA ILE A 77 -13.63 11.18 11.15
C ILE A 77 -13.44 11.41 9.65
N PRO A 78 -14.48 11.83 8.92
CA PRO A 78 -14.32 12.24 7.53
C PRO A 78 -13.25 13.33 7.39
N LYS A 79 -12.34 13.15 6.44
CA LYS A 79 -11.26 14.09 6.11
C LYS A 79 -11.22 14.25 4.60
N GLU A 80 -10.85 15.45 4.14
CA GLU A 80 -10.43 15.60 2.74
C GLU A 80 -9.15 14.79 2.52
N THR A 81 -9.14 13.97 1.47
CA THR A 81 -8.05 13.03 1.19
C THR A 81 -7.98 12.71 -0.30
N ASN A 82 -6.79 12.38 -0.79
CA ASN A 82 -6.58 11.80 -2.11
C ASN A 82 -6.79 10.27 -2.15
N ALA A 83 -7.03 9.63 -1.00
CA ALA A 83 -7.35 8.21 -0.94
C ALA A 83 -8.64 7.91 -1.72
N SER A 84 -8.68 6.76 -2.38
CA SER A 84 -9.85 6.30 -3.13
C SER A 84 -10.92 5.70 -2.22
N TYR A 85 -10.51 5.18 -1.05
CA TYR A 85 -11.38 4.54 -0.09
C TYR A 85 -10.99 4.94 1.33
N SER A 86 -11.86 4.65 2.29
CA SER A 86 -11.56 4.82 3.71
C SER A 86 -12.02 3.64 4.55
N LEU A 87 -11.34 3.46 5.68
CA LEU A 87 -11.66 2.57 6.79
C LEU A 87 -11.74 3.42 8.06
N GLN A 88 -12.56 3.02 9.02
CA GLN A 88 -12.80 3.82 10.22
C GLN A 88 -11.70 3.67 11.26
N GLU A 89 -11.10 2.49 11.36
CA GLU A 89 -10.13 2.18 12.41
C GLU A 89 -9.19 1.01 12.04
N PRO A 90 -8.06 0.83 12.74
CA PRO A 90 -7.11 -0.23 12.46
C PRO A 90 -7.69 -1.65 12.51
N SER A 91 -8.76 -1.89 13.29
CA SER A 91 -9.45 -3.18 13.35
C SER A 91 -10.03 -3.58 11.98
N GLU A 92 -10.53 -2.60 11.23
CA GLU A 92 -11.10 -2.79 9.90
C GLU A 92 -10.02 -3.08 8.86
N VAL A 93 -8.80 -2.55 9.04
CA VAL A 93 -7.64 -2.90 8.21
C VAL A 93 -7.37 -4.41 8.33
N MET A 94 -7.42 -4.95 9.54
CA MET A 94 -7.26 -6.39 9.76
C MET A 94 -8.38 -7.20 9.10
N ALA A 95 -9.62 -6.75 9.22
CA ALA A 95 -10.76 -7.40 8.56
C ALA A 95 -10.64 -7.36 7.04
N PHE A 96 -10.21 -6.22 6.48
CA PHE A 96 -9.94 -6.03 5.06
C PHE A 96 -8.87 -7.00 4.55
N LEU A 97 -7.72 -7.08 5.21
CA LEU A 97 -6.63 -7.99 4.82
C LEU A 97 -7.04 -9.46 4.91
N ARG A 98 -7.79 -9.85 5.95
CA ARG A 98 -8.36 -11.20 6.07
C ARG A 98 -9.30 -11.53 4.92
N ARG A 99 -10.17 -10.59 4.54
CA ARG A 99 -11.09 -10.75 3.39
C ARG A 99 -10.31 -10.88 2.08
N LEU A 100 -9.25 -10.09 1.90
CA LEU A 100 -8.39 -10.15 0.71
C LEU A 100 -7.71 -11.52 0.57
N VAL A 101 -7.18 -12.07 1.66
CA VAL A 101 -6.59 -13.42 1.69
C VAL A 101 -7.64 -14.48 1.39
N GLY A 102 -8.82 -14.37 2.00
CA GLY A 102 -9.95 -15.27 1.75
C GLY A 102 -10.37 -15.27 0.28
N TRP A 103 -10.50 -14.08 -0.30
CA TRP A 103 -10.80 -13.89 -1.71
C TRP A 103 -9.74 -14.53 -2.62
N LYS A 104 -8.44 -14.28 -2.37
CA LYS A 104 -7.35 -14.90 -3.15
C LYS A 104 -7.44 -16.43 -3.14
N ARG A 105 -7.67 -17.04 -1.97
CA ARG A 105 -7.83 -18.51 -1.85
C ARG A 105 -9.02 -19.03 -2.65
N MET A 106 -10.15 -18.31 -2.64
CA MET A 106 -11.34 -18.68 -3.41
C MET A 106 -11.14 -18.54 -4.93
N SER A 107 -10.51 -17.45 -5.35
CA SER A 107 -10.19 -17.20 -6.77
C SER A 107 -9.29 -18.28 -7.35
N LEU A 108 -8.23 -18.69 -6.63
CA LEU A 108 -7.34 -19.78 -7.04
C LEU A 108 -8.10 -21.11 -7.18
N ARG A 109 -8.98 -21.45 -6.23
CA ARG A 109 -9.81 -22.66 -6.31
C ARG A 109 -10.76 -22.64 -7.52
N ARG A 110 -11.33 -21.47 -7.85
CA ARG A 110 -12.22 -21.31 -9.00
C ARG A 110 -11.44 -21.45 -10.31
N GLN A 111 -10.27 -20.84 -10.39
CA GLN A 111 -9.38 -20.91 -11.56
C GLN A 111 -8.90 -22.34 -11.82
N PHE A 112 -8.56 -23.09 -10.76
CA PHE A 112 -8.18 -24.50 -10.87
C PHE A 112 -9.33 -25.38 -11.38
N ARG A 113 -10.54 -25.19 -10.85
CA ARG A 113 -11.75 -25.92 -11.32
C ARG A 113 -12.05 -25.60 -12.79
N MET A 114 -11.95 -24.33 -13.19
CA MET A 114 -12.17 -23.93 -14.58
C MET A 114 -11.12 -24.52 -15.53
N ARG A 115 -9.83 -24.49 -15.15
CA ARG A 115 -8.75 -25.06 -15.95
C ARG A 115 -8.91 -26.57 -16.20
N ARG A 116 -9.29 -27.34 -15.17
CA ARG A 116 -9.57 -28.78 -15.34
C ARG A 116 -10.72 -29.04 -16.31
N ARG A 117 -11.81 -28.30 -16.17
CA ARG A 117 -12.97 -28.44 -17.07
C ARG A 117 -12.62 -28.12 -18.53
N LEU A 118 -11.80 -27.10 -18.77
CA LEU A 118 -11.34 -26.76 -20.13
C LEU A 118 -10.39 -27.81 -20.72
N GLN A 119 -9.56 -28.46 -19.89
CA GLN A 119 -8.72 -29.58 -20.33
C GLN A 119 -9.56 -30.81 -20.70
N GLU A 120 -10.55 -31.16 -19.88
CA GLU A 120 -11.47 -32.27 -20.17
C GLU A 120 -12.23 -32.04 -21.49
N ILE A 121 -12.72 -30.81 -21.73
CA ILE A 121 -13.39 -30.46 -22.99
C ILE A 121 -12.43 -30.56 -24.19
N LYS A 122 -11.18 -30.10 -24.06
CA LYS A 122 -10.18 -30.20 -25.13
C LYS A 122 -9.82 -31.64 -25.50
N VAL A 123 -9.79 -32.55 -24.53
CA VAL A 123 -9.52 -33.98 -24.78
C VAL A 123 -10.70 -34.67 -25.46
N SER A 124 -11.92 -34.15 -25.29
CA SER A 124 -13.15 -34.73 -25.87
C SER A 124 -13.51 -34.24 -27.28
N LEU A 125 -12.80 -33.24 -27.82
CA LEU A 125 -13.01 -32.76 -29.20
C LEU A 125 -12.10 -33.57 -30.14
N PRO A 126 -12.65 -34.28 -31.17
CA PRO A 126 -11.83 -34.91 -32.19
C PRO A 126 -11.11 -33.86 -33.05
N ASN A 127 -9.90 -34.20 -33.52
CA ASN A 127 -9.08 -33.36 -34.41
C ASN A 127 -9.81 -32.97 -35.69
#